data_AF-A0A1G3ACK5-F1
#
_entry.id   AF-A0A1G3ACK5-F1
#
_cell.length_a   1.000
_cell.length_b   1.000
_cell.length_c   1.000
_cell.angle_alpha   90.00
_cell.angle_beta   90.00
_cell.angle_gamma   90.00
#
_symmetry.space_group_name_H-M   'P 1'
#
loop_
_entity.id
_entity.type
_entity.pdbx_description
1 polymer ?
#
loop_
_entity_poly.entity_id
_entity_poly.type
_entity_poly.pdbx_seq_one_letter_code
_entity_poly.pdbx_strand_id
1 'polypeptide(L)'
;MTGRHSLCTFDKQCSQYIVIEHTGDAFCCDFFVEPKWRLGNIFETPIEKLAASEKKRAFARAKRNLCDKCLVCRHLAICRGGCMKDRAPFDKDSFGRESYFCAAYKRFFDHALPRFMQLAAQINVDQAARTRSAV
;
A
#
# COMPACT_ATOMS: atom_id res chain seq x y z
N MET A 1 9.11 5.69 -11.86
CA MET A 1 8.95 4.41 -11.14
C MET A 1 7.67 3.75 -11.61
N THR A 2 7.78 2.80 -12.54
CA THR A 2 6.64 2.10 -13.19
C THR A 2 6.36 0.71 -12.59
N GLY A 3 7.05 0.32 -11.52
CA GLY A 3 6.82 -0.94 -10.80
C GLY A 3 5.72 -0.82 -9.73
N ARG A 4 5.04 -1.93 -9.44
CA ARG A 4 4.15 -2.07 -8.28
C ARG A 4 5.00 -2.25 -7.01
N HIS A 5 4.68 -1.54 -5.94
CA HIS A 5 5.39 -1.73 -4.67
C HIS A 5 5.12 -3.15 -4.15
N SER A 6 6.18 -3.84 -3.70
CA SER A 6 6.06 -5.14 -3.04
C SER A 6 5.40 -5.05 -1.65
N LEU A 7 5.53 -3.89 -1.00
CA LEU A 7 4.91 -3.61 0.30
C LEU A 7 3.63 -2.78 0.12
N CYS A 8 2.51 -3.26 0.69
CA CYS A 8 1.22 -2.58 0.61
C CYS A 8 1.25 -1.17 1.22
N THR A 9 2.11 -0.93 2.21
CA THR A 9 2.32 0.36 2.89
C THR A 9 2.67 1.50 1.94
N PHE A 10 3.44 1.21 0.89
CA PHE A 10 3.90 2.22 -0.07
C PHE A 10 3.18 2.16 -1.42
N ASP A 11 2.24 1.23 -1.58
CA ASP A 11 1.42 1.16 -2.80
C ASP A 11 0.38 2.29 -2.86
N LYS A 12 -0.19 2.56 -4.04
CA LYS A 12 -1.26 3.56 -4.22
C LYS A 12 -2.59 3.12 -3.58
N GLN A 13 -2.78 1.83 -3.32
CA GLN A 13 -4.05 1.24 -2.86
C GLN A 13 -3.83 0.10 -1.86
N CYS A 14 -4.73 -0.05 -0.88
CA CYS A 14 -4.74 -1.18 0.06
C CYS A 14 -5.43 -2.42 -0.55
N SER A 15 -4.79 -3.02 -1.58
CA SER A 15 -5.41 -4.04 -2.44
C SER A 15 -4.57 -5.31 -2.67
N GLN A 16 -3.49 -5.50 -1.90
CA GLN A 16 -2.52 -6.57 -2.14
C GLN A 16 -2.99 -7.96 -1.70
N TYR A 17 -3.81 -8.03 -0.64
CA TYR A 17 -4.29 -9.29 -0.05
C TYR A 17 -5.69 -9.12 0.56
N ILE A 18 -6.26 -10.23 1.00
CA ILE A 18 -7.40 -10.32 1.92
C ILE A 18 -6.97 -11.15 3.13
N VAL A 19 -7.64 -10.96 4.26
CA VAL A 19 -7.45 -11.76 5.47
C VAL A 19 -8.60 -12.75 5.58
N ILE A 20 -8.30 -13.99 5.96
CA ILE A 20 -9.29 -15.02 6.24
C ILE A 20 -9.08 -15.45 7.70
N GLU A 21 -10.08 -15.24 8.54
CA GLU A 21 -10.08 -15.69 9.92
C GLU A 21 -10.44 -17.18 10.04
N HIS A 22 -10.19 -17.78 11.20
CA HIS A 22 -10.46 -19.21 11.43
C HIS A 22 -11.95 -19.59 11.24
N THR A 23 -12.87 -18.63 11.35
CA THR A 23 -14.31 -18.80 11.09
C THR A 23 -14.65 -18.84 9.59
N GLY A 24 -13.68 -18.57 8.73
CA GLY A 24 -13.88 -18.34 7.29
C GLY A 24 -14.25 -16.90 6.94
N ASP A 25 -14.44 -16.02 7.93
CA ASP A 25 -14.75 -14.61 7.67
C ASP A 25 -13.58 -13.92 6.97
N ALA A 26 -13.90 -13.23 5.87
CA ALA A 26 -12.94 -12.54 5.04
C ALA A 26 -12.93 -11.04 5.32
N PHE A 27 -11.75 -10.42 5.41
CA PHE A 27 -11.56 -9.00 5.70
C PHE A 27 -10.59 -8.33 4.73
N CYS A 28 -10.64 -6.99 4.69
CA CYS A 28 -9.83 -6.21 3.78
C CYS A 28 -8.33 -6.17 4.13
N CYS A 29 -7.97 -6.24 5.40
CA CYS A 29 -6.62 -6.05 5.93
C CYS A 29 -6.59 -6.53 7.39
N ASP A 30 -5.43 -7.03 7.83
CA ASP A 30 -5.13 -7.50 9.18
C ASP A 30 -5.27 -6.42 10.26
N PHE A 31 -5.06 -5.15 9.89
CA PHE A 31 -5.30 -4.02 10.80
C PHE A 31 -6.77 -3.58 10.88
N PHE A 32 -7.65 -4.16 10.08
CA PHE A 32 -9.05 -3.74 9.93
C PHE A 32 -10.00 -4.96 9.96
N VAL A 33 -9.78 -5.85 10.94
CA VAL A 33 -10.62 -7.03 11.20
C VAL A 33 -11.79 -6.62 12.10
N GLU A 34 -12.73 -5.89 11.50
CA GLU A 34 -13.90 -5.34 12.18
C GLU A 34 -15.16 -5.54 11.32
N PRO A 35 -16.37 -5.62 11.91
CA PRO A 35 -17.61 -5.85 11.16
C PRO A 35 -17.83 -4.90 9.97
N LYS A 36 -17.42 -3.63 10.11
CA LYS A 36 -17.48 -2.60 9.05
C LYS A 36 -16.74 -3.04 7.77
N TRP A 37 -15.64 -3.77 7.91
CA TRP A 37 -14.71 -4.15 6.84
C TRP A 37 -14.78 -5.63 6.44
N ARG A 38 -15.71 -6.40 7.02
CA ARG A 38 -16.01 -7.79 6.63
C ARG A 38 -16.52 -7.83 5.19
N LEU A 39 -15.90 -8.68 4.37
CA LEU A 39 -16.20 -8.91 2.97
C LEU A 39 -17.25 -10.01 2.76
N GLY A 40 -17.35 -10.95 3.69
CA GLY A 40 -18.20 -12.14 3.62
C GLY A 40 -17.52 -13.33 4.30
N ASN A 41 -17.94 -14.54 3.96
CA ASN A 41 -17.31 -15.78 4.42
C ASN A 41 -16.83 -16.61 3.21
N ILE A 42 -15.62 -17.17 3.29
CA ILE A 42 -14.99 -17.91 2.19
C ILE A 42 -15.66 -19.27 1.91
N PHE A 43 -16.35 -19.85 2.91
CA PHE A 43 -17.11 -21.09 2.72
C PHE A 43 -18.40 -20.88 1.93
N GLU A 44 -18.87 -19.63 1.83
CA GLU A 44 -20.13 -19.27 1.16
C GLU A 44 -19.88 -18.55 -0.17
N THR A 45 -18.82 -17.75 -0.25
CA THR A 45 -18.52 -16.88 -1.39
C THR A 45 -17.12 -17.17 -1.93
N PRO A 46 -16.96 -17.47 -3.23
CA PRO A 46 -15.65 -17.65 -3.85
C PRO A 46 -14.72 -16.46 -3.63
N ILE A 47 -13.43 -16.75 -3.40
CA ILE A 47 -12.42 -15.76 -3.02
C ILE A 47 -12.29 -14.62 -4.03
N GLU A 48 -12.44 -14.91 -5.32
CA GLU A 48 -12.41 -13.94 -6.40
C GLU A 48 -13.57 -12.93 -6.32
N LYS A 49 -14.75 -13.37 -5.87
CA LYS A 49 -15.90 -12.48 -5.65
C LYS A 49 -15.69 -11.61 -4.41
N LEU A 50 -15.12 -12.16 -3.34
CA LEU A 50 -14.75 -11.40 -2.15
C LEU A 50 -13.71 -10.31 -2.47
N ALA A 51 -12.66 -10.69 -3.21
CA ALA A 51 -11.59 -9.78 -3.65
C ALA A 51 -12.10 -8.71 -4.63
N ALA A 52 -13.06 -9.05 -5.49
CA ALA A 52 -13.72 -8.15 -6.42
C ALA A 52 -14.96 -7.44 -5.83
N SER A 53 -15.20 -7.49 -4.52
CA SER A 53 -16.35 -6.82 -3.91
C SER A 53 -16.23 -5.30 -3.95
N GLU A 54 -17.37 -4.60 -3.98
CA GLU A 54 -17.41 -3.13 -3.90
C GLU A 54 -16.79 -2.60 -2.60
N LYS A 55 -17.02 -3.29 -1.49
CA LYS A 55 -16.45 -2.95 -0.19
C LYS A 55 -14.92 -3.03 -0.23
N LYS A 56 -14.34 -4.09 -0.79
CA LYS A 56 -12.88 -4.21 -0.95
C LYS A 56 -12.32 -3.10 -1.84
N ARG A 57 -13.00 -2.78 -2.95
CA ARG A 57 -12.62 -1.66 -3.82
C ARG A 57 -12.68 -0.30 -3.11
N ALA A 58 -13.73 -0.05 -2.33
CA ALA A 58 -13.88 1.19 -1.58
C ALA A 58 -12.78 1.35 -0.53
N PHE A 59 -12.52 0.30 0.26
CA PHE A 59 -11.42 0.27 1.22
C PHE A 59 -10.05 0.50 0.56
N ALA A 60 -9.79 -0.17 -0.57
CA ALA A 60 -8.53 -0.01 -1.30
C ALA A 60 -8.30 1.44 -1.77
N ARG A 61 -9.36 2.13 -2.21
CA ARG A 61 -9.31 3.52 -2.68
C ARG A 61 -9.21 4.54 -1.55
N ALA A 62 -9.73 4.23 -0.35
CA ALA A 62 -9.64 5.10 0.82
C ALA A 62 -8.19 5.48 1.17
N LYS A 63 -7.21 4.64 0.79
CA LYS A 63 -5.79 4.96 0.94
C LYS A 63 -5.38 6.26 0.23
N ARG A 64 -6.04 6.59 -0.88
CA ARG A 64 -5.74 7.79 -1.67
C ARG A 64 -6.33 9.06 -1.07
N ASN A 65 -7.14 8.98 -0.02
CA ASN A 65 -7.53 10.16 0.71
C ASN A 65 -6.31 10.68 1.49
N LEU A 66 -5.75 11.80 1.04
CA LEU A 66 -4.49 12.36 1.52
C LEU A 66 -4.68 13.85 1.81
N CYS A 67 -4.08 14.36 2.89
CA CYS A 67 -4.05 15.79 3.16
C CYS A 67 -3.17 16.54 2.15
N ASP A 68 -3.39 17.85 2.06
CA ASP A 68 -2.67 18.74 1.14
C ASP A 68 -1.15 18.67 1.31
N LYS A 69 -0.67 18.54 2.56
CA LYS A 69 0.76 18.36 2.86
C LYS A 69 1.37 17.14 2.18
N CYS A 70 0.61 16.03 2.07
CA CYS A 70 1.05 14.86 1.34
C CYS A 70 1.02 15.10 -0.17
N LEU A 71 0.01 15.80 -0.69
CA LEU A 71 -0.16 16.08 -2.12
C LEU A 71 1.00 16.92 -2.70
N VAL A 72 1.56 17.84 -1.90
CA VAL A 72 2.72 18.66 -2.30
C VAL A 72 4.07 18.09 -1.83
N CYS A 73 4.08 16.92 -1.19
CA CYS A 73 5.31 16.33 -0.65
C CYS A 73 6.18 15.73 -1.75
N ARG A 74 7.48 16.08 -1.78
CA ARG A 74 8.47 15.54 -2.73
C ARG A 74 8.61 14.01 -2.72
N HIS A 75 8.23 13.37 -1.60
CA HIS A 75 8.30 11.91 -1.43
C HIS A 75 7.00 11.19 -1.76
N LEU A 76 5.94 11.89 -2.19
CA LEU A 76 4.63 11.28 -2.43
C LEU A 76 4.69 10.11 -3.40
N ALA A 77 5.55 10.19 -4.43
CA ALA A 77 5.69 9.14 -5.43
C ALA A 77 6.11 7.78 -4.84
N ILE A 78 6.83 7.80 -3.71
CA ILE A 78 7.40 6.63 -3.03
C ILE A 78 6.57 6.29 -1.78
N CYS A 79 6.27 7.29 -0.95
CA CYS A 79 5.60 7.09 0.34
C CYS A 79 4.10 6.81 0.21
N ARG A 80 3.42 7.45 -0.76
CA ARG A 80 1.96 7.36 -0.98
C ARG A 80 1.11 7.60 0.28
N GLY A 81 1.63 8.36 1.25
CA GLY A 81 0.95 8.64 2.52
C GLY A 81 1.07 7.55 3.59
N GLY A 82 1.85 6.49 3.34
CA GLY A 82 2.04 5.38 4.28
C GLY A 82 0.81 4.47 4.41
N CYS A 83 0.78 3.65 5.47
CA CYS A 83 -0.34 2.76 5.74
C CYS A 83 -1.52 3.52 6.36
N MET A 84 -2.76 3.15 6.00
CA MET A 84 -3.96 3.74 6.61
C MET A 84 -4.03 3.52 8.13
N LYS A 85 -3.49 2.39 8.61
CA LYS A 85 -3.42 2.07 10.05
C LYS A 85 -2.69 3.16 10.85
N ASP A 86 -1.67 3.80 10.26
CA ASP A 86 -0.84 4.79 10.93
C ASP A 86 -1.46 6.20 10.85
N ARG A 87 -2.59 6.33 10.13
CA ARG A 87 -3.40 7.56 10.01
C ARG A 87 -4.67 7.46 10.86
N ALA A 88 -5.20 6.24 10.99
CA ALA A 88 -6.45 5.95 11.69
C ALA A 88 -6.53 6.52 13.13
N PRO A 89 -5.46 6.52 13.96
CA PRO A 89 -5.52 7.13 15.28
C PRO A 89 -5.88 8.63 15.29
N PHE A 90 -5.61 9.34 14.19
CA PHE A 90 -5.87 10.77 14.04
C PHE A 90 -7.13 11.08 13.24
N ASP A 91 -7.64 10.10 12.50
CA ASP A 91 -8.81 10.20 11.63
C ASP A 91 -9.26 8.79 11.23
N LYS A 92 -10.17 8.22 12.03
CA LYS A 92 -10.61 6.82 11.93
C LYS A 92 -11.47 6.52 10.72
N ASP A 93 -12.14 7.53 10.16
CA ASP A 93 -13.13 7.32 9.10
C ASP A 93 -12.63 7.77 7.73
N SER A 94 -11.96 8.93 7.67
CA SER A 94 -11.47 9.48 6.41
C SER A 94 -10.04 9.04 6.15
N PHE A 95 -9.25 8.81 7.20
CA PHE A 95 -7.81 8.54 7.12
C PHE A 95 -7.04 9.66 6.40
N GLY A 96 -7.58 10.87 6.28
CA GLY A 96 -7.00 11.96 5.49
C GLY A 96 -5.79 12.62 6.13
N ARG A 97 -5.43 12.25 7.37
CA ARG A 97 -4.30 12.82 8.11
C ARG A 97 -2.95 12.26 7.64
N GLU A 98 -1.88 12.98 7.95
CA GLU A 98 -0.52 12.45 7.75
C GLU A 98 -0.33 11.16 8.57
N SER A 99 0.43 10.21 8.03
CA SER A 99 0.88 9.05 8.82
C SER A 99 1.64 9.53 10.06
N TYR A 100 1.48 8.82 11.18
CA TYR A 100 2.30 9.00 12.38
C TYR A 100 3.80 9.06 12.06
N PHE A 101 4.25 8.26 11.09
CA PHE A 101 5.65 8.17 10.68
C PHE A 101 6.08 9.22 9.63
N CYS A 102 5.25 10.21 9.30
CA CYS A 102 5.55 11.18 8.23
C CYS A 102 6.92 11.84 8.39
N ALA A 103 7.26 12.32 9.59
CA ALA A 103 8.56 12.95 9.86
C ALA A 103 9.73 11.96 9.71
N ALA A 104 9.56 10.72 10.18
CA ALA A 104 10.57 9.67 10.05
C ALA A 104 10.79 9.28 8.58
N TYR A 105 9.70 9.11 7.81
CA TYR A 105 9.78 8.84 6.38
C TYR A 105 10.50 9.94 5.61
N LYS A 106 10.20 11.21 5.89
CA LYS A 106 10.92 12.33 5.28
C LYS A 106 12.42 12.24 5.56
N ARG A 107 12.83 12.09 6.83
CA ARG A 107 14.24 11.96 7.20
C ARG A 107 14.92 10.77 6.54
N PHE A 108 14.26 9.62 6.50
CA PHE A 108 14.80 8.40 5.89
C PHE A 108 14.97 8.55 4.38
N PHE A 109 13.95 9.03 3.67
CA PHE A 109 14.03 9.19 2.21
C PHE A 109 15.01 10.28 1.80
N ASP A 110 15.14 11.36 2.58
CA ASP A 110 16.17 12.39 2.35
C ASP A 110 17.58 11.79 2.36
N HIS A 111 17.83 10.85 3.28
CA HIS A 111 19.13 10.21 3.42
C HIS A 111 19.35 9.06 2.42
N ALA A 112 18.39 8.15 2.29
CA ALA A 112 18.60 6.86 1.61
C ALA A 112 18.30 6.90 0.10
N LEU A 113 17.38 7.76 -0.34
CA LEU A 113 16.88 7.73 -1.71
C LEU A 113 17.95 7.97 -2.77
N PRO A 114 18.91 8.91 -2.61
CA PRO A 114 19.98 9.09 -3.62
C PRO A 114 20.77 7.81 -3.86
N ARG A 115 21.14 7.10 -2.78
CA ARG A 115 21.87 5.82 -2.87
C ARG A 115 21.01 4.71 -3.48
N PHE A 116 19.73 4.64 -3.14
CA PHE A 116 18.81 3.67 -3.74
C PHE A 116 18.61 3.91 -5.23
N MET A 117 18.60 5.16 -5.69
CA MET A 117 18.52 5.48 -7.12
C MET A 117 19.77 5.01 -7.88
N GLN A 118 20.96 5.18 -7.29
CA GLN A 118 22.21 4.67 -7.87
C GLN A 118 22.19 3.13 -7.98
N LEU A 119 21.79 2.45 -6.90
CA LEU A 119 21.67 0.99 -6.88
C LEU A 119 20.65 0.48 -7.90
N ALA A 120 19.48 1.12 -7.99
CA ALA A 120 18.46 0.77 -8.97
C ALA A 120 18.95 0.95 -10.41
N ALA A 121 19.70 2.02 -10.69
CA ALA A 121 20.30 2.23 -12.00
C ALA A 121 21.29 1.11 -12.36
N GLN A 122 22.16 0.73 -11.43
CA GLN A 122 23.11 -0.37 -11.64
C GLN A 122 22.39 -1.70 -11.93
N ILE A 123 21.38 -2.05 -11.11
CA ILE A 123 20.61 -3.29 -11.31
C ILE A 123 19.93 -3.31 -12.67
N ASN A 124 19.37 -2.20 -13.13
CA ASN A 124 18.72 -2.12 -14.44
C ASN A 124 19.72 -2.33 -15.59
N VAL A 125 20.94 -1.78 -15.48
CA VAL A 125 22.02 -2.00 -16.43
C VAL A 125 22.43 -3.48 -16.46
N ASP A 126 22.64 -4.08 -15.29
CA ASP A 126 23.03 -5.49 -15.16
C ASP A 126 21.96 -6.43 -15.72
N GLN A 127 20.67 -6.13 -15.49
CA GLN A 127 19.55 -6.89 -16.06
C GLN A 127 19.51 -6.78 -17.58
N ALA A 128 19.69 -5.58 -18.14
CA ALA A 128 19.71 -5.39 -19.59
C ALA A 128 20.85 -6.15 -20.26
N ALA A 129 22.03 -6.19 -19.63
CA ALA A 129 23.17 -6.97 -20.11
C ALA A 129 22.88 -8.49 -20.09
N ARG A 130 22.31 -9.01 -18.99
CA ARG A 130 21.95 -10.44 -18.88
C ARG A 130 20.91 -10.86 -19.91
N THR A 131 19.90 -10.05 -20.16
CA THR A 131 18.86 -10.35 -21.17
C THR A 131 19.44 -10.38 -22.58
N ARG A 132 20.46 -9.55 -22.87
CA ARG A 132 21.15 -9.55 -24.18
C ARG A 132 22.09 -10.74 -24.37
N SER A 133 22.70 -11.28 -23.32
CA SER A 133 23.54 -12.48 -23.39
C SER A 133 22.74 -13.80 -23.44
N ALA A 134 21.43 -13.75 -23.19
CA ALA A 134 20.54 -14.92 -23.18
C ALA A 134 19.75 -15.10 -24.50
N VAL A 135 20.02 -14.26 -25.51
CA VAL A 135 19.48 -14.31 -26.87
C VAL A 135 20.66 -14.52 -27.82
#